data_AF-A0A1F9ABP4-F1
#
_entry.id   AF-A0A1F9ABP4-F1
#
_cell.length_a   1.000
_cell.length_b   1.000
_cell.length_c   1.000
_cell.angle_alpha   90.00
_cell.angle_beta   90.00
_cell.angle_gamma   90.00
#
_symmetry.space_group_name_H-M   'P 1'
#
loop_
_entity.id
_entity.type
_entity.pdbx_description
1 polymer ?
#
loop_
_entity_poly.entity_id
_entity_poly.type
_entity_poly.pdbx_seq_one_letter_code
_entity_poly.pdbx_strand_id
1 'polypeptide(L)'
;MTDMEDLAKQLPKMTIKELRDLAKELGAEGVSGMKKEELLDFIRKAKGITEVRPRKGAKKKAKADLSIKELKKRIVSIKAKRAEALTKGDKRMATIYKRQINRLKKMTRKIAQPAAGSAG
;
A
#
# COMPACT_ATOMS: atom_id res chain seq x y z
N MET A 1 -16.54 25.22 -7.34
CA MET A 1 -15.31 24.92 -6.57
C MET A 1 -15.21 23.42 -6.24
N THR A 2 -15.49 22.54 -7.21
CA THR A 2 -15.49 21.06 -7.01
C THR A 2 -14.94 20.28 -8.21
N ASP A 3 -14.67 20.93 -9.33
CA ASP A 3 -14.36 20.29 -10.61
C ASP A 3 -13.01 19.55 -10.63
N MET A 4 -12.03 20.06 -9.88
CA MET A 4 -10.69 19.48 -9.81
C MET A 4 -10.64 18.16 -9.02
N GLU A 5 -11.43 18.06 -7.95
CA GLU A 5 -11.48 16.85 -7.13
C GLU A 5 -12.22 15.72 -7.83
N ASP A 6 -13.32 16.03 -8.51
CA ASP A 6 -14.11 15.01 -9.21
C ASP A 6 -13.36 14.47 -10.42
N LEU A 7 -12.58 15.30 -11.11
CA LEU A 7 -11.69 14.85 -12.16
C LEU A 7 -10.63 13.88 -11.63
N ALA A 8 -9.99 14.18 -10.50
CA ALA A 8 -9.02 13.27 -9.88
C ALA A 8 -9.62 11.90 -9.53
N LYS A 9 -10.91 11.86 -9.19
CA LYS A 9 -11.65 10.63 -8.88
C LYS A 9 -12.06 9.85 -10.13
N GLN A 10 -12.29 10.54 -11.26
CA GLN A 10 -12.75 9.99 -12.53
C GLN A 10 -11.61 9.50 -13.43
N LEU A 11 -10.46 10.16 -13.45
CA LEU A 11 -9.27 9.76 -14.23
C LEU A 11 -8.95 8.25 -14.15
N PRO A 12 -8.85 7.60 -12.97
CA PRO A 12 -8.55 6.16 -12.89
C PRO A 12 -9.68 5.25 -13.43
N LYS A 13 -10.90 5.77 -13.56
CA LYS A 13 -12.06 5.05 -14.10
C LYS A 13 -12.18 5.15 -15.63
N MET A 14 -11.57 6.18 -16.22
CA MET A 14 -11.57 6.39 -17.67
C MET A 14 -10.82 5.28 -18.42
N THR A 15 -11.24 5.07 -19.67
CA THR A 15 -10.62 4.11 -20.59
C THR A 15 -9.33 4.68 -21.19
N ILE A 16 -8.46 3.83 -21.72
CA ILE A 16 -7.16 4.28 -22.29
C ILE A 16 -7.39 5.25 -23.46
N LYS A 17 -8.45 5.09 -24.25
CA LYS A 17 -8.78 5.99 -25.36
C LYS A 17 -9.08 7.41 -24.85
N GLU A 18 -9.97 7.53 -23.87
CA GLU A 18 -10.31 8.80 -23.22
C GLU A 18 -9.09 9.48 -22.59
N LEU A 19 -8.21 8.70 -21.94
CA LEU A 19 -6.97 9.22 -21.38
C LEU A 19 -5.99 9.69 -22.47
N ARG A 20 -5.93 9.03 -23.63
CA ARG A 20 -5.11 9.50 -24.76
C ARG A 20 -5.66 10.78 -25.36
N ASP A 21 -6.98 10.89 -25.50
CA ASP A 21 -7.62 12.06 -26.09
C ASP A 21 -7.45 13.28 -25.17
N LEU A 22 -7.67 13.13 -23.86
CA LEU A 22 -7.37 14.16 -22.87
C LEU A 22 -5.89 14.54 -22.85
N ALA A 23 -4.98 13.58 -22.99
CA ALA A 23 -3.55 13.86 -23.04
C ALA A 23 -3.16 14.64 -24.32
N LYS A 24 -3.78 14.34 -25.47
CA LYS A 24 -3.58 15.11 -26.72
C LYS A 24 -4.11 16.53 -26.61
N GLU A 25 -5.30 16.72 -26.04
CA GLU A 25 -5.88 18.05 -25.79
C GLU A 25 -4.98 18.91 -24.88
N LEU A 26 -4.25 18.25 -23.97
CA LEU A 26 -3.27 18.87 -23.08
C LEU A 26 -1.86 18.99 -23.68
N GLY A 27 -1.67 18.62 -24.96
CA GLY A 27 -0.42 18.79 -25.70
C GLY A 27 0.60 17.66 -25.54
N ALA A 28 0.21 16.44 -25.12
CA ALA A 28 1.12 15.29 -25.14
C ALA A 28 1.36 14.77 -26.57
N GLU A 29 2.62 14.75 -26.96
CA GLU A 29 3.09 14.04 -28.16
C GLU A 29 3.40 12.57 -27.82
N GLY A 30 3.13 11.63 -28.74
CA GLY A 30 3.48 10.21 -28.54
C GLY A 30 2.53 9.38 -27.67
N VAL A 31 1.30 9.85 -27.41
CA VAL A 31 0.27 9.17 -26.60
C VAL A 31 -0.08 7.73 -27.03
N SER A 32 0.22 7.33 -28.27
CA SER A 32 -0.02 5.95 -28.75
C SER A 32 0.85 4.91 -28.04
N GLY A 33 2.07 5.29 -27.64
CA GLY A 33 3.03 4.42 -26.94
C GLY A 33 2.96 4.48 -25.41
N MET A 34 2.23 5.46 -24.85
CA MET A 34 2.17 5.64 -23.40
C MET A 34 1.30 4.58 -22.72
N LYS A 35 1.78 4.10 -21.56
CA LYS A 35 1.01 3.20 -20.68
C LYS A 35 -0.09 3.98 -19.96
N LYS A 36 -1.13 3.28 -19.49
CA LYS A 36 -2.26 3.89 -18.79
C LYS A 36 -1.82 4.75 -17.60
N GLU A 37 -0.80 4.32 -16.86
CA GLU A 37 -0.27 5.04 -15.69
C GLU A 37 0.42 6.36 -16.10
N GLU A 38 1.21 6.33 -17.17
CA GLU A 38 1.92 7.50 -17.70
C GLU A 38 0.93 8.57 -18.20
N LEU A 39 -0.15 8.16 -18.88
CA LEU A 39 -1.21 9.06 -19.33
C LEU A 39 -1.93 9.73 -18.14
N LEU A 40 -2.22 8.98 -17.08
CA LEU A 40 -2.85 9.53 -15.87
C LEU A 40 -1.97 10.57 -15.18
N ASP A 41 -0.66 10.30 -15.11
CA ASP A 41 0.29 11.20 -14.47
C ASP A 41 0.51 12.48 -15.30
N PHE A 42 0.54 12.37 -16.62
CA PHE A 42 0.59 13.53 -17.52
C PHE A 42 -0.64 14.43 -17.33
N ILE A 43 -1.85 13.86 -17.38
CA ILE A 43 -3.10 14.61 -17.24
C ILE A 43 -3.21 15.28 -15.86
N ARG A 44 -2.78 14.60 -14.79
CA ARG A 44 -2.76 15.17 -13.44
C ARG A 44 -1.83 16.36 -13.31
N LYS A 45 -0.63 16.26 -13.89
CA LYS A 45 0.37 17.34 -13.91
C LYS A 45 -0.13 18.53 -14.73
N ALA A 46 -0.62 18.28 -15.95
CA ALA A 46 -1.10 19.31 -16.85
C ALA A 46 -2.32 20.07 -16.31
N LYS A 47 -3.19 19.40 -15.55
CA LYS A 47 -4.35 20.03 -14.90
C LYS A 47 -4.05 20.58 -13.49
N GLY A 48 -2.79 20.66 -13.07
CA GLY A 48 -2.43 21.28 -11.79
C GLY A 48 -3.00 20.58 -10.55
N ILE A 49 -3.41 19.32 -10.67
CA ILE A 49 -3.85 18.52 -9.53
C ILE A 49 -2.58 18.01 -8.84
N THR A 50 -2.02 18.83 -7.93
CA THR A 50 -1.02 18.39 -6.97
C THR A 50 -1.57 17.16 -6.27
N GLU A 51 -0.81 16.07 -6.26
CA GLU A 51 -1.21 14.77 -5.73
C GLU A 51 -1.96 14.89 -4.39
N VAL A 52 -3.29 14.96 -4.44
CA VAL A 52 -4.10 14.73 -3.25
C VAL A 52 -4.00 13.24 -2.99
N ARG A 53 -2.99 12.94 -2.17
CA ARG A 53 -2.61 11.68 -1.49
C ARG A 53 -3.23 10.43 -2.08
N PRO A 54 -2.43 9.40 -2.41
CA PRO A 54 -2.96 8.14 -2.93
C PRO A 54 -4.14 7.65 -2.08
N ARG A 55 -5.33 7.60 -2.70
CA ARG A 55 -6.55 6.99 -2.15
C ARG A 55 -6.17 5.72 -1.40
N LYS A 56 -6.67 5.58 -0.16
CA LYS A 56 -6.60 4.37 0.65
C LYS A 56 -6.86 3.14 -0.24
N GLY A 57 -5.80 2.42 -0.59
CA GLY A 57 -5.86 1.30 -1.54
C GLY A 57 -4.66 1.21 -2.49
N ALA A 58 -3.93 2.31 -2.71
CA ALA A 58 -2.73 2.28 -3.53
C ALA A 58 -1.61 1.50 -2.82
N LYS A 59 -1.20 0.42 -3.49
CA LYS A 59 -0.06 -0.43 -3.19
C LYS A 59 -0.25 -1.12 -1.83
N LYS A 60 -0.61 -2.42 -1.86
CA LYS A 60 -0.03 -3.36 -0.89
C LYS A 60 1.45 -3.07 -0.97
N LYS A 61 1.99 -2.27 -0.03
CA LYS A 61 3.42 -2.04 0.07
C LYS A 61 4.00 -3.43 -0.03
N ALA A 62 4.76 -3.68 -1.11
CA ALA A 62 5.53 -4.91 -1.24
C ALA A 62 6.09 -5.15 0.14
N LYS A 63 5.71 -6.28 0.75
CA LYS A 63 5.97 -6.53 2.17
C LYS A 63 7.46 -6.24 2.30
N ALA A 64 7.83 -5.11 2.91
CA ALA A 64 9.23 -4.79 3.09
C ALA A 64 9.81 -6.05 3.71
N ASP A 65 10.92 -6.54 3.16
CA ASP A 65 11.59 -7.73 3.67
C ASP A 65 12.02 -7.41 5.09
N LEU A 66 11.08 -7.59 6.02
CA LEU A 66 11.21 -7.20 7.41
C LEU A 66 12.31 -8.11 7.93
N SER A 67 13.47 -7.52 8.16
CA SER A 67 14.60 -8.24 8.70
C SER A 67 14.18 -8.94 9.98
N ILE A 68 14.73 -10.13 10.23
CA ILE A 68 14.48 -10.91 11.46
C ILE A 68 14.61 -10.02 12.71
N LYS A 69 15.55 -9.07 12.71
CA LYS A 69 15.77 -8.10 13.79
C LYS A 69 14.57 -7.19 14.02
N GLU A 70 13.94 -6.70 12.95
CA GLU A 70 12.76 -5.84 13.02
C GLU A 70 11.52 -6.60 13.50
N LEU A 71 11.34 -7.85 13.05
CA LEU A 71 10.27 -8.71 13.53
C LEU A 71 10.40 -8.98 15.03
N LYS A 72 11.62 -9.25 15.52
CA LYS A 72 11.88 -9.41 16.97
C LYS A 72 11.58 -8.13 17.75
N LYS A 73 11.99 -6.96 17.25
CA LYS A 73 11.64 -5.65 17.87
C LYS A 73 10.12 -5.47 17.97
N ARG A 74 9.36 -5.79 16.91
CA ARG A 74 7.89 -5.72 16.91
C ARG A 74 7.25 -6.71 17.88
N ILE A 75 7.83 -7.90 18.06
CA ILE A 75 7.34 -8.86 19.05
C ILE A 75 7.46 -8.29 20.46
N VAL A 76 8.60 -7.66 20.79
CA VAL A 76 8.82 -7.04 22.12
C VAL A 76 7.81 -5.93 22.37
N SER A 77 7.58 -5.04 21.40
CA SER A 77 6.62 -3.95 21.57
C SER A 77 5.17 -4.44 21.74
N ILE A 78 4.76 -5.48 21.00
CA ILE A 78 3.40 -6.03 21.15
C ILE A 78 3.25 -6.83 22.46
N LYS A 79 4.33 -7.42 22.99
CA LYS A 79 4.32 -8.05 24.33
C LYS A 79 4.04 -7.01 25.42
N ALA A 80 4.67 -5.84 25.36
CA ALA A 80 4.41 -4.75 26.32
C ALA A 80 2.93 -4.32 26.25
N LYS A 81 2.42 -4.07 25.05
CA LYS A 81 0.99 -3.73 24.84
C LYS A 81 0.02 -4.81 25.34
N ARG A 82 0.40 -6.10 25.24
CA ARG A 82 -0.39 -7.20 25.80
C ARG A 82 -0.40 -7.15 27.33
N ALA A 83 0.74 -6.88 27.97
CA ALA A 83 0.81 -6.76 29.42
C ALA A 83 -0.06 -5.59 29.90
N GLU A 84 0.04 -4.43 29.24
CA GLU A 84 -0.82 -3.26 29.53
C GLU A 84 -2.31 -3.56 29.32
N ALA A 85 -2.68 -4.32 28.29
CA ALA A 85 -4.07 -4.72 28.07
C ALA A 85 -4.57 -5.68 29.16
N LEU A 86 -3.70 -6.56 29.67
CA LEU A 86 -4.04 -7.47 30.77
C LEU A 86 -4.21 -6.72 32.08
N THR A 87 -3.34 -5.75 32.38
CA THR A 87 -3.49 -4.91 33.60
C THR A 87 -4.75 -4.06 33.54
N LYS A 88 -5.14 -3.58 32.36
CA LYS A 88 -6.39 -2.84 32.12
C LYS A 88 -7.64 -3.72 32.05
N GLY A 89 -7.52 -5.05 32.14
CA GLY A 89 -8.65 -5.97 32.02
C GLY A 89 -9.25 -6.11 30.61
N ASP A 90 -8.61 -5.53 29.58
CA ASP A 90 -9.08 -5.60 28.20
C ASP A 90 -8.69 -6.94 27.56
N LYS A 91 -9.53 -7.95 27.82
CA LYS A 91 -9.38 -9.32 27.30
C LYS A 91 -9.40 -9.37 25.76
N ARG A 92 -10.15 -8.46 25.11
CA ARG A 92 -10.25 -8.40 23.65
C ARG A 92 -8.92 -7.98 23.04
N MET A 93 -8.34 -6.88 23.53
CA MET A 93 -7.05 -6.40 23.05
C MET A 93 -5.92 -7.36 23.42
N ALA A 94 -5.92 -7.94 24.61
CA ALA A 94 -4.96 -8.98 24.99
C ALA A 94 -4.98 -10.19 24.03
N THR A 95 -6.16 -10.58 23.55
CA THR A 95 -6.33 -11.67 22.57
C THR A 95 -5.81 -11.27 21.19
N ILE A 96 -6.10 -10.04 20.74
CA ILE A 96 -5.57 -9.51 19.47
C ILE A 96 -4.05 -9.47 19.49
N TYR A 97 -3.45 -8.93 20.56
CA TYR A 97 -2.00 -8.88 20.72
C TYR A 97 -1.37 -10.28 20.77
N LYS A 98 -2.00 -11.26 21.44
CA LYS A 98 -1.56 -12.66 21.41
C LYS A 98 -1.51 -13.21 19.97
N ARG A 99 -2.56 -12.99 19.18
CA ARG A 99 -2.63 -13.43 17.77
C ARG A 99 -1.56 -12.76 16.91
N GLN A 100 -1.33 -11.46 17.10
CA GLN A 100 -0.28 -10.71 16.40
C GLN A 100 1.13 -11.25 16.73
N ILE A 101 1.42 -11.49 18.01
CA ILE A 101 2.69 -12.10 18.45
C ILE A 101 2.90 -13.45 17.77
N ASN A 102 1.87 -14.30 17.74
CA ASN A 102 1.96 -15.62 17.09
C ASN A 102 2.23 -15.50 15.58
N ARG A 103 1.58 -14.55 14.90
CA ARG A 103 1.80 -14.30 13.47
C ARG A 103 3.22 -13.83 13.20
N LEU A 104 3.74 -12.90 14.01
CA LEU A 104 5.12 -12.40 13.88
C LEU A 104 6.14 -13.52 14.14
N LYS A 105 5.95 -14.35 15.17
CA LYS A 105 6.80 -15.52 15.41
C LYS A 105 6.81 -16.50 14.22
N LYS A 106 5.64 -16.75 13.63
CA LYS A 106 5.53 -17.58 12.41
C LYS A 106 6.27 -16.95 11.24
N MET A 107 6.15 -15.64 11.04
CA MET A 107 6.90 -14.92 9.99
C MET A 107 8.41 -15.01 10.21
N THR A 108 8.90 -14.83 11.44
CA THR A 108 10.32 -14.97 11.76
C THR A 108 10.84 -16.38 11.46
N ARG A 109 10.06 -17.42 11.80
CA ARG A 109 10.43 -18.81 11.48
C ARG A 109 10.48 -19.06 9.97
N LYS A 110 9.52 -18.52 9.20
CA LYS A 110 9.49 -18.65 7.74
C LYS A 110 10.66 -17.96 7.04
N ILE A 111 11.17 -16.86 7.61
CA ILE A 111 12.33 -16.15 7.05
C ILE A 111 13.63 -16.82 7.48
N ALA A 112 13.68 -17.36 8.70
CA ALA A 112 14.85 -18.07 9.22
C ALA A 112 15.02 -19.48 8.63
N GLN A 113 13.93 -20.11 8.19
CA GLN A 113 13.97 -21.36 7.44
C GLN A 113 14.06 -21.02 5.94
N PRO A 114 15.23 -21.10 5.28
CA PRO A 114 15.25 -21.08 3.82
C PRO A 114 14.35 -22.23 3.34
N ALA A 115 13.54 -21.99 2.31
CA ALA A 115 12.52 -22.92 1.86
C ALA A 115 13.11 -24.33 1.59
N ALA A 116 12.99 -25.23 2.56
CA ALA A 116 13.17 -26.66 2.34
C ALA A 116 11.95 -27.13 1.51
N GLY A 117 12.02 -26.96 0.19
CA GLY A 117 10.94 -27.32 -0.72
C GLY A 117 10.87 -26.58 -2.06
N SER A 118 11.96 -26.01 -2.58
CA SER A 118 12.02 -25.51 -3.98
C SER A 118 13.24 -26.01 -4.74
N ALA A 119 13.72 -27.22 -4.42
CA ALA A 119 14.62 -28.00 -5.26
C ALA A 119 13.89 -29.31 -5.56
N GLY A 120 13.35 -29.41 -6.77
CA GLY A 120 12.54 -30.50 -7.30
C GLY A 120 12.00 -30.08 -8.65
#